data_AF-A0A1V4Z0E4-F1
#
_entry.id   AF-A0A1V4Z0E4-F1
#
_cell.length_a   1.000
_cell.length_b   1.000
_cell.length_c   1.000
_cell.angle_alpha   90.00
_cell.angle_beta   90.00
_cell.angle_gamma   90.00
#
_symmetry.space_group_name_H-M   'P 1'
#
loop_
_entity.id
_entity.type
_entity.pdbx_description
1 polymer ?
#
loop_
_entity_poly.entity_id
_entity_poly.type
_entity_poly.pdbx_seq_one_letter_code
_entity_poly.pdbx_strand_id
1 'polypeptide(L)'
;MSHYGSTYMLLLLWILALFIYLGRAIFQRMGRAIKKQAAPELKKLERPLVLNIGLLLAVAFMTILWYTSVTNASAFRSIVNIILNIAESMWTDLFSPTSAQGMEIITREASTQLHSVGKVVQLGAQGLIGLGLLSLFSKKSRYHFPAAYTNMAVASFLVLLACIAVPNFASSLNTSRIIQVMLLVLAPMSIAGIFYFFNLWRAFTTWVTKRKPIRYSSKWITASIVLFLSAFLIFNTGLIYQVERTQHTSFALDLSMDYARYNDFEVMGQKWIVAGKVGDVYADAFRSPVFNAYYFWGVDDLEFIHKAGTGNLIYLGTYNIEHKTVRNTTFPYTYVPYNLYKYSTVYDNQHSMVQLN
;
A
#
# COMPACT_ATOMS: atom_id res chain seq x y z
N MET A 1 -4.04 -15.77 -1.82
CA MET A 1 -3.52 -15.28 -0.50
C MET A 1 -3.56 -13.74 -0.34
N SER A 2 -4.55 -13.00 -0.90
CA SER A 2 -4.49 -11.52 -0.97
C SER A 2 -5.62 -10.76 -0.25
N HIS A 3 -6.82 -11.33 -0.05
CA HIS A 3 -7.96 -10.55 0.46
C HIS A 3 -7.96 -10.27 1.97
N TYR A 4 -7.19 -11.02 2.76
CA TYR A 4 -7.27 -10.95 4.22
C TYR A 4 -6.32 -9.93 4.87
N GLY A 5 -5.25 -9.53 4.16
CA GLY A 5 -4.24 -8.59 4.69
C GLY A 5 -4.81 -7.22 5.09
N SER A 6 -5.81 -6.71 4.35
CA SER A 6 -6.36 -5.37 4.57
C SER A 6 -7.19 -5.27 5.85
N THR A 7 -7.95 -6.32 6.18
CA THR A 7 -8.76 -6.38 7.41
C THR A 7 -7.87 -6.33 8.66
N TYR A 8 -6.71 -6.99 8.62
CA TYR A 8 -5.75 -6.94 9.71
C TYR A 8 -5.11 -5.57 9.90
N MET A 9 -4.77 -4.89 8.81
CA MET A 9 -4.25 -3.53 8.86
C MET A 9 -5.26 -2.59 9.52
N LEU A 10 -6.55 -2.75 9.21
CA LEU A 10 -7.62 -1.96 9.82
C LEU A 10 -7.83 -2.30 11.30
N LEU A 11 -7.79 -3.59 11.67
CA LEU A 11 -7.84 -4.02 13.07
C LEU A 11 -6.65 -3.49 13.89
N LEU A 12 -5.44 -3.56 13.34
CA LEU A 12 -4.24 -2.99 13.94
C LEU A 12 -4.41 -1.49 14.18
N LEU A 13 -4.92 -0.75 13.19
CA LEU A 13 -5.22 0.67 13.32
C LEU A 13 -6.23 0.97 14.44
N TRP A 14 -7.29 0.17 14.54
CA TRP A 14 -8.29 0.34 15.60
C TRP A 14 -7.71 0.07 16.98
N ILE A 15 -6.90 -0.99 17.13
CA ILE A 15 -6.22 -1.31 18.38
C ILE A 15 -5.25 -0.19 18.77
N LEU A 16 -4.43 0.30 17.85
CA LEU A 16 -3.51 1.41 18.11
C LEU A 16 -4.25 2.70 18.46
N ALA A 17 -5.36 3.01 17.78
CA ALA A 17 -6.19 4.16 18.09
C ALA A 17 -6.79 4.08 19.51
N LEU A 18 -7.16 2.88 19.97
CA LEU A 18 -7.60 2.64 21.34
C LEU A 18 -6.47 2.84 22.36
N PHE A 19 -5.26 2.34 22.08
CA PHE A 19 -4.10 2.57 22.94
C PHE A 19 -3.76 4.05 23.05
N ILE A 20 -3.81 4.80 21.95
CA ILE A 20 -3.61 6.26 21.94
C ILE A 20 -4.68 6.96 22.79
N TYR A 21 -5.94 6.56 22.65
CA TYR A 21 -7.03 7.10 23.45
C TYR A 21 -6.82 6.84 24.96
N LEU A 22 -6.50 5.60 25.32
CA LEU A 22 -6.28 5.21 26.72
C LEU A 22 -5.05 5.91 27.31
N GLY A 23 -3.94 5.97 26.56
CA GLY A 23 -2.73 6.67 26.96
C GLY A 23 -2.98 8.16 27.19
N ARG A 24 -3.75 8.81 26.33
CA ARG A 24 -4.15 10.22 26.51
C ARG A 24 -5.01 10.41 27.77
N ALA A 25 -5.93 9.48 28.06
CA ALA A 25 -6.74 9.53 29.26
C ALA A 25 -5.90 9.36 30.54
N ILE A 26 -4.94 8.43 30.54
CA ILE A 26 -4.01 8.20 31.65
C ILE A 26 -3.13 9.44 31.88
N PHE A 27 -2.52 9.97 30.82
CA PHE A 27 -1.66 11.16 30.91
C PHE A 27 -2.41 12.39 31.42
N GLN A 28 -3.67 12.56 31.01
CA GLN A 28 -4.53 13.62 31.53
C GLN A 28 -4.85 13.44 33.02
N ARG A 29 -5.08 12.21 33.49
CA ARG A 29 -5.29 11.93 34.92
C ARG A 29 -4.02 12.20 35.74
N MET A 30 -2.86 11.77 35.26
CA MET A 30 -1.56 12.04 35.90
C MET A 30 -1.26 13.54 35.97
N GLY A 31 -1.43 14.27 34.88
CA GLY A 31 -1.22 15.73 34.85
C GLY A 31 -2.15 16.50 35.78
N ARG A 32 -3.37 16.00 36.03
CA ARG A 32 -4.32 16.56 37.00
C ARG A 32 -3.92 16.24 38.45
N ALA A 33 -3.47 15.02 38.73
CA ALA A 33 -2.95 14.63 40.04
C ALA A 33 -1.75 15.49 40.45
N ILE A 34 -0.87 15.81 39.50
CA ILE A 34 0.31 16.67 39.71
C ILE A 34 -0.11 18.13 39.96
N LYS A 35 -1.14 18.64 39.29
CA LYS A 35 -1.57 20.05 39.41
C LYS A 35 -2.52 20.36 40.58
N LYS A 36 -2.92 19.37 41.41
CA LYS A 36 -3.90 19.52 42.51
C LYS A 36 -5.12 20.40 42.14
N GLN A 37 -5.58 20.34 40.89
CA GLN A 37 -6.75 21.11 40.45
C GLN A 37 -8.02 20.29 40.71
N ALA A 38 -8.98 20.90 41.42
CA ALA A 38 -10.33 20.35 41.57
C ALA A 38 -10.93 20.11 40.18
N ALA A 39 -11.53 18.93 39.99
CA ALA A 39 -12.05 18.49 38.70
C ALA A 39 -13.04 19.55 38.15
N PRO A 40 -12.76 20.20 37.00
CA PRO A 40 -13.83 20.84 36.29
C PRO A 40 -14.78 19.73 35.81
N GLU A 41 -16.07 20.02 35.76
CA GLU A 41 -17.06 19.16 35.12
C GLU A 41 -16.45 18.60 33.84
N LEU A 42 -16.49 17.28 33.67
CA LEU A 42 -16.13 16.61 32.43
C LEU A 42 -16.91 17.33 31.33
N LYS A 43 -16.28 18.30 30.65
CA LYS A 43 -16.72 18.75 29.33
C LYS A 43 -16.89 17.45 28.59
N LYS A 44 -18.15 17.07 28.35
CA LYS A 44 -18.56 15.81 27.74
C LYS A 44 -17.49 15.48 26.73
N LEU A 45 -16.61 14.52 27.05
CA LEU A 45 -15.70 13.99 26.06
C LEU A 45 -16.65 13.62 24.94
N GLU A 46 -16.60 14.34 23.81
CA GLU A 46 -17.49 14.11 22.68
C GLU A 46 -17.56 12.60 22.55
N ARG A 47 -18.77 12.05 22.75
CA ARG A 47 -18.97 10.59 22.76
C ARG A 47 -18.17 10.10 21.57
N PRO A 48 -17.08 9.34 21.77
CA PRO A 48 -16.25 8.96 20.64
C PRO A 48 -17.24 8.36 19.66
N LEU A 49 -17.24 8.84 18.41
CA LEU A 49 -17.89 8.09 17.35
C LEU A 49 -17.40 6.67 17.56
N VAL A 50 -18.35 5.83 17.97
CA VAL A 50 -18.09 4.71 18.87
C VAL A 50 -17.07 3.83 18.16
N LEU A 51 -15.84 3.79 18.66
CA LEU A 51 -14.98 2.61 18.48
C LEU A 51 -15.75 1.54 19.24
N ASN A 52 -16.76 0.98 18.57
CA ASN A 52 -17.71 0.08 19.17
C ASN A 52 -16.89 -1.13 19.54
N ILE A 53 -16.51 -1.21 20.82
CA ILE A 53 -15.70 -2.31 21.33
C ILE A 53 -16.42 -3.63 21.00
N GLY A 54 -17.75 -3.65 21.01
CA GLY A 54 -18.54 -4.78 20.52
C GLY A 54 -18.29 -5.09 19.05
N LEU A 55 -18.24 -4.08 18.17
CA LEU A 55 -17.88 -4.27 16.75
C LEU A 55 -16.42 -4.71 16.58
N LEU A 56 -15.48 -4.12 17.33
CA LEU A 56 -14.06 -4.54 17.30
C LEU A 56 -13.93 -5.99 17.72
N LEU A 57 -14.56 -6.37 18.85
CA LEU A 57 -14.53 -7.73 19.36
C LEU A 57 -15.24 -8.69 18.41
N ALA A 58 -16.36 -8.29 17.81
CA ALA A 58 -17.06 -9.09 16.81
C ALA A 58 -16.21 -9.30 15.55
N VAL A 59 -15.60 -8.25 15.01
CA VAL A 59 -14.72 -8.35 13.84
C VAL A 59 -13.47 -9.16 14.17
N ALA A 60 -12.84 -8.94 15.34
CA ALA A 60 -11.68 -9.71 15.79
C ALA A 60 -12.05 -11.19 15.97
N PHE A 61 -13.17 -11.48 16.63
CA PHE A 61 -13.67 -12.84 16.82
C PHE A 61 -13.95 -13.53 15.48
N MET A 62 -14.68 -12.89 14.57
CA MET A 62 -14.97 -13.44 13.24
C MET A 62 -13.70 -13.66 12.43
N THR A 63 -12.73 -12.74 12.54
CA THR A 63 -11.44 -12.88 11.85
C THR A 63 -10.64 -14.05 12.41
N ILE A 64 -10.56 -14.19 13.74
CA ILE A 64 -9.87 -15.31 14.41
C ILE A 64 -10.57 -16.63 14.07
N LEU A 65 -11.90 -16.70 14.22
CA LEU A 65 -12.71 -17.88 13.93
C LEU A 65 -12.50 -18.36 12.50
N TRP A 66 -12.61 -17.45 11.52
CA TRP A 66 -12.36 -17.79 10.12
C TRP A 66 -10.93 -18.31 9.92
N TYR A 67 -9.94 -17.66 10.55
CA TYR A 67 -8.54 -18.02 10.36
C TYR A 67 -8.16 -19.37 10.97
N THR A 68 -8.61 -19.65 12.17
CA THR A 68 -8.36 -20.94 12.81
C THR A 68 -9.04 -22.07 12.05
N SER A 69 -10.25 -21.83 11.54
CA SER A 69 -11.00 -22.84 10.79
C SER A 69 -10.51 -23.07 9.36
N VAL A 70 -9.99 -22.07 8.67
CA VAL A 70 -9.69 -22.15 7.22
C VAL A 70 -8.20 -22.24 6.90
N THR A 71 -7.31 -21.66 7.74
CA THR A 71 -5.90 -21.45 7.36
C THR A 71 -4.88 -22.20 8.22
N ASN A 72 -5.32 -23.13 9.06
CA ASN A 72 -4.48 -23.95 9.95
C ASN A 72 -3.45 -23.12 10.75
N ALA A 73 -3.86 -21.92 11.23
CA ALA A 73 -3.03 -21.00 12.02
C ALA A 73 -1.70 -20.53 11.37
N SER A 74 -1.52 -20.73 10.06
CA SER A 74 -0.32 -20.30 9.32
C SER A 74 -0.01 -18.80 9.48
N ALA A 75 -1.03 -17.95 9.44
CA ALA A 75 -0.87 -16.50 9.60
C ALA A 75 -0.44 -16.07 11.01
N PHE A 76 -0.83 -16.81 12.06
CA PHE A 76 -0.35 -16.53 13.41
C PHE A 76 1.16 -16.78 13.50
N ARG A 77 1.62 -17.90 12.93
CA ARG A 77 3.06 -18.20 12.85
C ARG A 77 3.82 -17.14 12.05
N SER A 78 3.24 -16.64 10.95
CA SER A 78 3.81 -15.51 10.20
C SER A 78 3.91 -14.24 11.05
N ILE A 79 2.88 -13.88 11.81
CA ILE A 79 2.90 -12.69 12.69
C ILE A 79 3.99 -12.82 13.75
N VAL A 80 4.08 -13.98 14.42
CA VAL A 80 5.13 -14.22 15.44
C VAL A 80 6.52 -14.12 14.82
N ASN A 81 6.73 -14.73 13.66
CA ASN A 81 8.01 -14.64 12.94
C ASN A 81 8.35 -13.19 12.54
N ILE A 82 7.37 -12.40 12.10
CA ILE A 82 7.55 -10.98 11.78
C ILE A 82 7.97 -10.20 13.04
N ILE A 83 7.29 -10.43 14.17
CA ILE A 83 7.61 -9.75 15.44
C ILE A 83 9.02 -10.11 15.92
N LEU A 84 9.39 -11.38 15.89
CA LEU A 84 10.72 -11.84 16.29
C LEU A 84 11.80 -11.25 15.39
N ASN A 85 11.61 -11.29 14.07
CA ASN A 85 12.55 -10.71 13.10
C ASN A 85 12.71 -9.19 13.30
N ILE A 86 11.62 -8.47 13.59
CA ILE A 86 11.68 -7.03 13.90
C ILE A 86 12.41 -6.80 15.23
N ALA A 87 12.08 -7.55 16.29
CA ALA A 87 12.67 -7.37 17.61
C ALA A 87 14.19 -7.61 17.60
N GLU A 88 14.65 -8.61 16.86
CA GLU A 88 16.08 -8.89 16.68
C GLU A 88 16.77 -7.79 15.87
N SER A 89 16.12 -7.27 14.81
CA SER A 89 16.69 -6.22 13.93
C SER A 89 16.66 -4.81 14.55
N MET A 90 15.76 -4.55 15.50
CA MET A 90 15.60 -3.22 16.12
C MET A 90 16.80 -2.79 16.96
N TRP A 91 17.57 -3.74 17.50
CA TRP A 91 18.73 -3.44 18.34
C TRP A 91 19.98 -3.08 17.53
N THR A 92 20.09 -3.60 16.31
CA THR A 92 21.29 -3.48 15.47
C THR A 92 21.15 -2.47 14.35
N ASP A 93 19.95 -2.30 13.79
CA ASP A 93 19.78 -1.69 12.46
C ASP A 93 18.75 -0.56 12.41
N LEU A 94 18.33 -0.03 13.56
CA LEU A 94 17.36 1.06 13.62
C LEU A 94 17.85 2.28 12.81
N PHE A 95 17.02 2.75 11.87
CA PHE A 95 17.34 3.82 10.91
C PHE A 95 18.48 3.52 9.91
N SER A 96 18.98 2.29 9.78
CA SER A 96 19.99 2.02 8.75
C SER A 96 19.34 1.98 7.35
N PRO A 97 19.84 2.76 6.36
CA PRO A 97 19.24 2.82 5.02
C PRO A 97 19.22 1.47 4.28
N THR A 98 20.09 0.54 4.68
CA THR A 98 20.20 -0.81 4.12
C THR A 98 19.16 -1.80 4.68
N SER A 99 18.59 -1.53 5.85
CA SER A 99 17.64 -2.44 6.53
C SER A 99 16.21 -1.89 6.57
N ALA A 100 16.08 -0.56 6.60
CA ALA A 100 14.82 0.14 6.60
C ALA A 100 14.45 0.55 5.17
N GLN A 101 13.62 -0.25 4.51
CA GLN A 101 13.21 -0.08 3.11
C GLN A 101 12.58 1.29 2.81
N GLY A 102 11.85 1.87 3.78
CA GLY A 102 11.34 3.23 3.64
C GLY A 102 12.46 4.27 3.60
N MET A 103 13.55 4.06 4.34
CA MET A 103 14.75 4.89 4.28
C MET A 103 15.52 4.68 2.97
N GLU A 104 15.64 3.43 2.50
CA GLU A 104 16.27 3.09 1.22
C GLU A 104 15.62 3.85 0.06
N ILE A 105 14.28 3.89 -0.01
CA ILE A 105 13.55 4.63 -1.05
C ILE A 105 13.85 6.14 -0.98
N ILE A 106 14.02 6.68 0.23
CA ILE A 106 14.34 8.10 0.45
C ILE A 106 15.81 8.40 0.12
N THR A 107 16.74 7.46 0.33
CA THR A 107 18.16 7.66 0.04
C THR A 107 18.56 7.27 -1.38
N ARG A 108 17.76 6.45 -2.06
CA ARG A 108 18.06 6.00 -3.43
C ARG A 108 18.09 7.18 -4.40
N GLU A 109 19.15 7.22 -5.21
CA GLU A 109 19.28 8.18 -6.29
C GLU A 109 18.15 8.00 -7.30
N ALA A 110 17.57 9.11 -7.73
CA ALA A 110 16.54 9.10 -8.75
C ALA A 110 17.19 8.85 -10.12
N SER A 111 16.60 7.96 -10.91
CA SER A 111 17.10 7.60 -12.24
C SER A 111 17.09 8.77 -13.23
N THR A 112 16.15 9.71 -13.08
CA THR A 112 16.06 10.92 -13.91
C THR A 112 15.71 12.15 -13.07
N GLN A 113 15.95 13.36 -13.61
CA GLN A 113 15.56 14.62 -12.97
C GLN A 113 14.06 14.67 -12.68
N LEU A 114 13.22 14.11 -13.57
CA LEU A 114 11.78 14.05 -13.36
C LEU A 114 11.40 13.13 -12.19
N HIS A 115 12.09 11.99 -12.03
CA HIS A 115 11.91 11.10 -10.88
C HIS A 115 12.30 11.78 -9.56
N SER A 116 13.29 12.68 -9.58
CA SER A 116 13.62 13.52 -8.42
C SER A 116 12.46 14.44 -8.05
N VAL A 117 11.81 15.08 -9.02
CA VAL A 117 10.63 15.93 -8.77
C VAL A 117 9.48 15.10 -8.21
N GLY A 118 9.21 13.92 -8.78
CA GLY A 118 8.19 13.00 -8.25
C GLY A 118 8.45 12.60 -6.80
N LYS A 119 9.71 12.32 -6.44
CA LYS A 119 10.14 12.06 -5.06
C LYS A 119 9.89 13.25 -4.14
N VAL A 120 10.20 14.48 -4.58
CA VAL A 120 9.91 15.71 -3.81
C VAL A 120 8.41 15.88 -3.61
N VAL A 121 7.58 15.59 -4.60
CA VAL A 121 6.11 15.65 -4.50
C VAL A 121 5.59 14.66 -3.45
N GLN A 122 6.10 13.43 -3.44
CA GLN A 122 5.73 12.42 -2.44
C GLN A 122 6.20 12.79 -1.03
N LEU A 123 7.42 13.26 -0.87
CA LEU A 123 7.94 13.76 0.41
C LEU A 123 7.17 15.00 0.89
N GLY A 124 6.82 15.90 -0.02
CA GLY A 124 5.96 17.05 0.25
C GLY A 124 4.59 16.64 0.78
N ALA A 125 3.99 15.59 0.21
CA ALA A 125 2.72 15.04 0.71
C ALA A 125 2.84 14.50 2.15
N GLN A 126 3.91 13.75 2.45
CA GLN A 126 4.16 13.26 3.81
C GLN A 126 4.40 14.42 4.79
N GLY A 127 5.16 15.45 4.38
CA GLY A 127 5.38 16.66 5.16
C GLY A 127 4.09 17.41 5.46
N LEU A 128 3.20 17.56 4.47
CA LEU A 128 1.88 18.17 4.64
C LEU A 128 1.00 17.37 5.61
N ILE A 129 1.01 16.03 5.53
CA ILE A 129 0.30 15.18 6.51
C ILE A 129 0.83 15.44 7.93
N GLY A 130 2.15 15.50 8.10
CA GLY A 130 2.79 15.83 9.38
C GLY A 130 2.36 17.20 9.91
N LEU A 131 2.37 18.23 9.06
CA LEU A 131 1.87 19.57 9.40
C LEU A 131 0.37 19.56 9.77
N GLY A 132 -0.43 18.76 9.06
CA GLY A 132 -1.85 18.57 9.35
C GLY A 132 -2.07 17.99 10.74
N LEU A 133 -1.29 16.99 11.14
CA LEU A 133 -1.34 16.42 12.49
C LEU A 133 -0.87 17.41 13.55
N LEU A 134 0.21 18.17 13.28
CA LEU A 134 0.67 19.24 14.17
C LEU A 134 -0.41 20.31 14.37
N SER A 135 -1.21 20.58 13.34
CA SER A 135 -2.31 21.55 13.42
C SER A 135 -3.35 21.15 14.47
N LEU A 136 -3.56 19.86 14.74
CA LEU A 136 -4.51 19.37 15.74
C LEU A 136 -4.14 19.79 17.17
N PHE A 137 -2.86 20.02 17.44
CA PHE A 137 -2.37 20.53 18.72
C PHE A 137 -2.38 22.06 18.79
N SER A 138 -2.60 22.74 17.66
CA SER A 138 -2.63 24.19 17.61
C SER A 138 -4.00 24.73 18.01
N LYS A 139 -4.04 25.61 19.01
CA LYS A 139 -5.26 26.34 19.42
C LYS A 139 -5.88 27.20 18.31
N LYS A 140 -5.12 27.47 17.24
CA LYS A 140 -5.55 28.28 16.08
C LYS A 140 -6.09 27.42 14.94
N SER A 141 -6.22 26.10 15.12
CA SER A 141 -6.84 25.24 14.11
C SER A 141 -8.29 25.67 13.88
N ARG A 142 -8.65 25.86 12.61
CA ARG A 142 -10.05 26.07 12.19
C ARG A 142 -10.84 24.77 12.12
N TYR A 143 -10.16 23.62 12.15
CA TYR A 143 -10.75 22.32 11.92
C TYR A 143 -10.79 21.52 13.22
N HIS A 144 -11.98 21.11 13.61
CA HIS A 144 -12.22 20.22 14.74
C HIS A 144 -12.62 18.88 14.16
N PHE A 145 -11.68 17.94 14.20
CA PHE A 145 -11.98 16.57 13.84
C PHE A 145 -12.49 15.82 15.08
N PRO A 146 -13.43 14.86 14.91
CA PRO A 146 -13.82 13.99 16.00
C PRO A 146 -12.61 13.30 16.62
N ALA A 147 -12.62 13.12 17.95
CA ALA A 147 -11.52 12.49 18.67
C ALA A 147 -11.18 11.08 18.13
N ALA A 148 -12.19 10.32 17.71
CA ALA A 148 -12.02 8.99 17.12
C ALA A 148 -11.19 9.04 15.83
N TYR A 149 -11.53 9.96 14.91
CA TYR A 149 -10.76 10.14 13.68
C TYR A 149 -9.35 10.66 13.95
N THR A 150 -9.19 11.58 14.91
CA THR A 150 -7.86 12.07 15.33
C THR A 150 -6.97 10.93 15.81
N ASN A 151 -7.48 10.03 16.65
CA ASN A 151 -6.71 8.90 17.15
C ASN A 151 -6.35 7.94 16.00
N MET A 152 -7.26 7.72 15.05
CA MET A 152 -7.00 6.87 13.88
C MET A 152 -5.97 7.49 12.93
N ALA A 153 -5.99 8.82 12.75
CA ALA A 153 -4.99 9.55 11.98
C ALA A 153 -3.61 9.48 12.64
N VAL A 154 -3.52 9.68 13.97
CA VAL A 154 -2.24 9.53 14.69
C VAL A 154 -1.74 8.09 14.60
N ALA A 155 -2.60 7.09 14.78
CA ALA A 155 -2.23 5.67 14.62
C ALA A 155 -1.67 5.39 13.21
N SER A 156 -2.36 5.86 12.18
CA SER A 156 -1.96 5.66 10.78
C SER A 156 -0.61 6.32 10.48
N PHE A 157 -0.36 7.50 11.05
CA PHE A 157 0.91 8.20 10.89
C PHE A 157 2.06 7.49 11.60
N LEU A 158 1.84 6.97 12.82
CA LEU A 158 2.85 6.18 13.54
C LEU A 158 3.21 4.90 12.79
N VAL A 159 2.22 4.25 12.16
CA VAL A 159 2.46 3.09 11.29
C VAL A 159 3.31 3.46 10.08
N LEU A 160 3.03 4.59 9.42
CA LEU A 160 3.86 5.07 8.30
C LEU A 160 5.29 5.43 8.74
N LEU A 161 5.45 6.06 9.92
CA LEU A 161 6.77 6.32 10.49
C LEU A 161 7.51 5.02 10.79
N ALA A 162 6.81 4.00 11.31
CA ALA A 162 7.39 2.68 11.53
C ALA A 162 7.84 2.03 10.21
N CYS A 163 7.11 2.21 9.10
CA CYS A 163 7.57 1.75 7.77
C CYS A 163 8.87 2.43 7.29
N ILE A 164 9.17 3.63 7.78
CA ILE A 164 10.40 4.37 7.43
C ILE A 164 11.54 4.03 8.39
N ALA A 165 11.25 3.86 9.68
CA ALA A 165 12.26 3.75 10.73
C ALA A 165 12.60 2.30 11.12
N VAL A 166 11.63 1.39 11.04
CA VAL A 166 11.76 0.02 11.56
C VAL A 166 12.23 -0.92 10.44
N PRO A 167 13.37 -1.61 10.60
CA PRO A 167 13.86 -2.58 9.64
C PRO A 167 12.86 -3.69 9.34
N ASN A 168 12.79 -4.15 8.09
CA ASN A 168 11.91 -5.25 7.64
C ASN A 168 10.40 -5.09 7.91
N PHE A 169 9.95 -3.96 8.47
CA PHE A 169 8.54 -3.73 8.80
C PHE A 169 7.69 -3.54 7.55
N ALA A 170 8.19 -2.76 6.59
CA ALA A 170 7.50 -2.47 5.34
C ALA A 170 7.34 -3.71 4.45
N SER A 171 8.40 -4.51 4.27
CA SER A 171 8.37 -5.77 3.51
C SER A 171 7.42 -6.79 4.10
N SER A 172 7.46 -6.96 5.42
CA SER A 172 6.63 -7.93 6.13
C SER A 172 5.13 -7.64 5.99
N LEU A 173 4.77 -6.36 5.83
CA LEU A 173 3.37 -5.90 5.74
C LEU A 173 2.92 -5.57 4.32
N ASN A 174 3.74 -5.85 3.29
CA ASN A 174 3.49 -5.43 1.91
C ASN A 174 3.34 -3.91 1.79
N THR A 175 4.49 -3.22 1.67
CA THR A 175 4.68 -1.77 1.64
C THR A 175 3.63 -1.01 0.80
N SER A 176 3.28 -1.52 -0.37
CA SER A 176 2.34 -0.84 -1.27
C SER A 176 0.93 -0.78 -0.67
N ARG A 177 0.49 -1.86 -0.03
CA ARG A 177 -0.86 -1.95 0.53
C ARG A 177 -0.99 -1.15 1.81
N ILE A 178 -0.02 -1.24 2.70
CA ILE A 178 -0.07 -0.51 3.97
C ILE A 178 -0.12 0.99 3.72
N ILE A 179 0.70 1.50 2.78
CA ILE A 179 0.70 2.92 2.41
C ILE A 179 -0.67 3.35 1.89
N GLN A 180 -1.30 2.58 1.00
CA GLN A 180 -2.64 2.91 0.46
C GLN A 180 -3.71 2.99 1.57
N VAL A 181 -3.73 2.01 2.48
CA VAL A 181 -4.70 1.98 3.60
C VAL A 181 -4.47 3.13 4.56
N MET A 182 -3.21 3.42 4.93
CA MET A 182 -2.89 4.54 5.82
C MET A 182 -3.24 5.89 5.18
N LEU A 183 -2.97 6.06 3.89
CA LEU A 183 -3.27 7.29 3.16
C LEU A 183 -4.78 7.57 3.05
N LEU A 184 -5.64 6.54 3.03
CA LEU A 184 -7.09 6.73 3.06
C LEU A 184 -7.54 7.50 4.31
N VAL A 185 -6.95 7.19 5.46
CA VAL A 185 -7.22 7.89 6.72
C VAL A 185 -6.51 9.25 6.76
N LEU A 186 -5.27 9.33 6.27
CA LEU A 186 -4.41 10.51 6.38
C LEU A 186 -4.63 11.58 5.31
N ALA A 187 -5.30 11.28 4.19
CA ALA A 187 -5.47 12.22 3.09
C ALA A 187 -6.08 13.58 3.53
N PRO A 188 -7.14 13.63 4.38
CA PRO A 188 -7.66 14.90 4.87
C PRO A 188 -6.64 15.71 5.71
N MET A 189 -5.69 15.04 6.37
CA MET A 189 -4.61 15.72 7.11
C MET A 189 -3.68 16.49 6.17
N SER A 190 -3.42 16.00 4.95
CA SER A 190 -2.60 16.75 3.98
C SER A 190 -3.22 18.12 3.66
N ILE A 191 -4.54 18.19 3.51
CA ILE A 191 -5.28 19.43 3.26
C ILE A 191 -5.23 20.34 4.50
N ALA A 192 -5.48 19.79 5.69
CA ALA A 192 -5.32 20.52 6.95
C ALA A 192 -3.90 21.10 7.10
N GLY A 193 -2.89 20.34 6.65
CA GLY A 193 -1.49 20.74 6.60
C GLY A 193 -1.24 21.96 5.72
N ILE A 194 -1.87 22.06 4.55
CA ILE A 194 -1.77 23.23 3.67
C ILE A 194 -2.32 24.48 4.39
N PHE A 195 -3.50 24.38 5.02
CA PHE A 195 -4.03 25.50 5.81
C PHE A 195 -3.10 25.90 6.96
N TYR A 196 -2.53 24.91 7.65
CA TYR A 196 -1.60 25.15 8.75
C TYR A 196 -0.29 25.78 8.27
N PHE A 197 0.22 25.36 7.11
CA PHE A 197 1.39 25.93 6.46
C PHE A 197 1.19 27.42 6.17
N PHE A 198 0.05 27.82 5.58
CA PHE A 198 -0.23 29.24 5.34
C PHE A 198 -0.31 30.06 6.64
N ASN A 199 -0.85 29.48 7.71
CA ASN A 199 -0.89 30.14 9.03
C ASN A 199 0.51 30.32 9.63
N LEU A 200 1.36 29.29 9.54
CA LEU A 200 2.76 29.35 9.95
C LEU A 200 3.53 30.38 9.13
N TRP A 201 3.38 30.35 7.81
CA TRP A 201 4.03 31.27 6.88
C TRP A 201 3.62 32.73 7.14
N ARG A 202 2.34 32.97 7.44
CA ARG A 202 1.87 34.29 7.87
C ARG A 202 2.51 34.75 9.18
N ALA A 203 2.63 33.86 10.17
CA ALA A 203 3.30 34.19 11.43
C ALA A 203 4.79 34.48 11.21
N PHE A 204 5.45 33.67 10.40
CA PHE A 204 6.86 33.80 10.04
C PHE A 204 7.13 35.12 9.32
N THR A 205 6.37 35.44 8.26
CA THR A 205 6.52 36.70 7.51
C THR A 205 6.32 37.93 8.40
N THR A 206 5.34 37.89 9.30
CA THR A 206 5.10 38.96 10.29
C THR A 206 6.29 39.11 11.23
N TRP A 207 6.86 38.00 11.70
CA TRP A 207 8.03 37.99 12.58
C TRP A 207 9.28 38.55 11.88
N VAL A 208 9.57 38.12 10.65
CA VAL A 208 10.74 38.57 9.87
C VAL A 208 10.62 40.03 9.44
N THR A 209 9.50 40.41 8.82
CA THR A 209 9.37 41.77 8.25
C THR A 209 8.92 42.81 9.27
N LYS A 210 8.49 42.41 10.47
CA LYS A 210 7.85 43.29 11.48
C LYS A 210 6.68 44.12 10.92
N ARG A 211 6.12 43.73 9.77
CA ARG A 211 5.00 44.41 9.09
C ARG A 211 3.68 43.74 9.43
N LYS A 212 2.58 44.38 9.04
CA LYS A 212 1.25 43.77 9.15
C LYS A 212 1.23 42.42 8.43
N PRO A 213 0.55 41.40 9.01
CA PRO A 213 0.53 40.08 8.43
C PRO A 213 -0.09 40.09 7.03
N ILE A 214 0.57 39.40 6.09
CA ILE A 214 0.05 39.17 4.75
C ILE A 214 -1.29 38.44 4.86
N ARG A 215 -2.34 39.01 4.26
CA ARG A 215 -3.67 38.38 4.17
C ARG A 215 -3.77 37.63 2.85
N TYR A 216 -3.69 36.30 2.93
CA TYR A 216 -4.00 35.44 1.79
C TYR A 216 -5.53 35.35 1.63
N SER A 217 -6.01 35.60 0.42
CA SER A 217 -7.41 35.32 0.07
C SER A 217 -7.66 33.81 0.09
N SER A 218 -8.89 33.40 0.43
CA SER A 218 -9.30 32.00 0.36
C SER A 218 -9.04 31.39 -1.02
N LYS A 219 -9.11 32.20 -2.08
CA LYS A 219 -8.83 31.77 -3.47
C LYS A 219 -7.41 31.24 -3.64
N TRP A 220 -6.41 31.86 -3.02
CA TRP A 220 -5.01 31.43 -3.12
C TRP A 220 -4.78 30.08 -2.43
N ILE A 221 -5.38 29.88 -1.25
CA ILE A 221 -5.28 28.61 -0.53
C ILE A 221 -5.94 27.48 -1.34
N THR A 222 -7.13 27.73 -1.88
CA THR A 222 -7.83 26.77 -2.76
C THR A 222 -7.00 26.45 -4.00
N ALA A 223 -6.43 27.47 -4.66
CA ALA A 223 -5.56 27.27 -5.82
C ALA A 223 -4.32 26.42 -5.48
N SER A 224 -3.69 26.63 -4.33
CA SER A 224 -2.57 25.79 -3.88
C SER A 224 -2.97 24.34 -3.61
N ILE A 225 -4.16 24.10 -3.04
CA ILE A 225 -4.69 22.74 -2.85
C ILE A 225 -4.90 22.06 -4.20
N VAL A 226 -5.55 22.74 -5.15
CA VAL A 226 -5.78 22.20 -6.50
C VAL A 226 -4.46 21.89 -7.19
N LEU A 227 -3.53 22.85 -7.21
CA LEU A 227 -2.21 22.67 -7.82
C LEU A 227 -1.46 21.48 -7.23
N PHE A 228 -1.43 21.36 -5.90
CA PHE A 228 -0.80 20.25 -5.21
C PHE A 228 -1.45 18.91 -5.55
N LEU A 229 -2.78 18.81 -5.49
CA LEU A 229 -3.50 17.57 -5.80
C LEU A 229 -3.34 17.16 -7.27
N SER A 230 -3.38 18.13 -8.20
CA SER A 230 -3.14 17.89 -9.62
C SER A 230 -1.73 17.37 -9.88
N ALA A 231 -0.71 18.01 -9.30
CA ALA A 231 0.67 17.54 -9.40
C ALA A 231 0.81 16.13 -8.79
N PHE A 232 0.30 15.93 -7.57
CA PHE A 232 0.33 14.64 -6.90
C PHE A 232 -0.34 13.54 -7.72
N LEU A 233 -1.48 13.81 -8.37
CA LEU A 233 -2.17 12.86 -9.23
C LEU A 233 -1.35 12.50 -10.49
N ILE A 234 -0.81 13.51 -11.19
CA ILE A 234 -0.03 13.31 -12.42
C ILE A 234 1.23 12.47 -12.15
N PHE A 235 1.92 12.73 -11.04
CA PHE A 235 3.10 11.95 -10.65
C PHE A 235 2.74 10.53 -10.19
N ASN A 236 1.64 10.33 -9.45
CA ASN A 236 1.25 9.00 -8.98
C ASN A 236 0.66 8.10 -10.08
N THR A 237 0.00 8.67 -11.09
CA THR A 237 -0.53 7.91 -12.24
C THR A 237 0.57 7.49 -13.22
N GLY A 238 1.73 8.15 -13.15
CA GLY A 238 2.84 7.94 -14.06
C GLY A 238 2.65 8.57 -15.44
N LEU A 239 1.60 9.39 -15.63
CA LEU A 239 1.29 10.08 -16.88
C LEU A 239 2.49 10.89 -17.39
N ILE A 240 3.15 11.61 -16.49
CA ILE A 240 4.28 12.48 -16.85
C ILE A 240 5.50 11.68 -17.33
N TYR A 241 5.72 10.49 -16.77
CA TYR A 241 6.80 9.60 -17.19
C TYR A 241 6.54 8.96 -18.55
N GLN A 242 5.26 8.69 -18.89
CA GLN A 242 4.86 8.21 -20.20
C GLN A 242 5.11 9.26 -21.29
N VAL A 243 4.76 10.53 -21.03
CA VAL A 243 5.02 11.64 -21.98
C VAL A 243 6.51 11.81 -22.24
N GLU A 244 7.34 11.69 -21.21
CA GLU A 244 8.80 11.79 -21.33
C GLU A 244 9.47 10.51 -21.86
N ARG A 245 8.69 9.44 -22.12
CA ARG A 245 9.19 8.09 -22.49
C ARG A 245 10.28 7.57 -21.54
N THR A 246 10.22 7.96 -20.27
CA THR A 246 11.11 7.43 -19.24
C THR A 246 10.52 6.14 -18.68
N GLN A 247 11.36 5.27 -18.10
CA GLN A 247 10.88 4.04 -17.46
C GLN A 247 9.82 4.39 -16.41
N HIS A 248 8.63 3.80 -16.53
CA HIS A 248 7.55 3.97 -15.59
C HIS A 248 6.99 2.62 -15.17
N THR A 249 6.61 2.51 -13.89
CA THR A 249 6.05 1.27 -13.32
C THR A 249 4.54 1.17 -13.50
N SER A 250 3.95 2.10 -14.26
CA SER A 250 2.52 2.10 -14.53
C SER A 250 2.22 0.96 -15.51
N PHE A 251 1.63 -0.11 -14.97
CA PHE A 251 0.78 -0.98 -15.79
C PHE A 251 -0.32 -0.09 -16.44
N ALA A 252 -1.23 -0.51 -17.30
CA ALA A 252 -2.16 0.41 -18.00
C ALA A 252 -1.50 1.40 -18.99
N LEU A 253 -0.40 2.10 -18.67
CA LEU A 253 0.24 3.07 -19.58
C LEU A 253 1.43 2.49 -20.36
N ASP A 254 2.21 1.59 -19.76
CA ASP A 254 3.28 0.90 -20.46
C ASP A 254 2.73 -0.32 -21.21
N LEU A 255 2.75 -0.27 -22.54
CA LEU A 255 2.32 -1.39 -23.41
C LEU A 255 3.48 -2.34 -23.75
N SER A 256 4.73 -1.94 -23.49
CA SER A 256 5.91 -2.73 -23.80
C SER A 256 6.30 -3.70 -22.69
N MET A 257 5.94 -3.37 -21.45
CA MET A 257 6.21 -4.24 -20.31
C MET A 257 5.15 -5.32 -20.15
N ASP A 258 5.63 -6.53 -19.91
CA ASP A 258 4.78 -7.68 -19.64
C ASP A 258 4.13 -7.58 -18.26
N TYR A 259 2.81 -7.75 -18.25
CA TYR A 259 1.95 -7.69 -17.06
C TYR A 259 0.80 -8.70 -17.24
N ALA A 260 0.11 -9.01 -16.15
CA ALA A 260 -1.15 -9.77 -16.15
C ALA A 260 -2.30 -8.96 -16.79
N ARG A 261 -2.20 -8.72 -18.10
CA ARG A 261 -3.23 -8.12 -18.96
C ARG A 261 -3.56 -9.14 -20.03
N TYR A 262 -4.85 -9.32 -20.29
CA TYR A 262 -5.34 -10.34 -21.19
C TYR A 262 -6.12 -9.70 -22.31
N ASN A 263 -5.78 -10.05 -23.55
CA ASN A 263 -6.60 -9.70 -24.72
C ASN A 263 -7.72 -10.74 -24.94
N ASP A 264 -8.66 -10.42 -25.83
CA ASP A 264 -9.80 -11.31 -26.11
C ASP A 264 -9.38 -12.68 -26.64
N PHE A 265 -8.25 -12.76 -27.36
CA PHE A 265 -7.72 -14.01 -27.88
C PHE A 265 -7.12 -14.90 -26.79
N GLU A 266 -6.41 -14.33 -25.82
CA GLU A 266 -5.92 -15.03 -24.63
C GLU A 266 -7.09 -15.55 -23.78
N VAL A 267 -8.15 -14.75 -23.63
CA VAL A 267 -9.38 -15.22 -22.98
C VAL A 267 -10.05 -16.33 -23.79
N MET A 268 -9.98 -16.30 -25.12
CA MET A 268 -10.52 -17.38 -25.97
C MET A 268 -9.73 -18.69 -25.80
N GLY A 269 -8.40 -18.64 -25.75
CA GLY A 269 -7.56 -19.81 -25.47
C GLY A 269 -7.81 -20.39 -24.08
N GLN A 270 -7.98 -19.52 -23.08
CA GLN A 270 -8.41 -19.92 -21.73
C GLN A 270 -9.76 -20.63 -21.74
N LYS A 271 -10.76 -20.09 -22.46
CA LYS A 271 -12.09 -20.70 -22.59
C LYS A 271 -12.02 -22.05 -23.30
N TRP A 272 -11.17 -22.19 -24.32
CA TRP A 272 -10.95 -23.46 -25.02
C TRP A 272 -10.44 -24.54 -24.05
N ILE A 273 -9.45 -24.21 -23.21
CA ILE A 273 -8.93 -25.12 -22.17
C ILE A 273 -10.03 -25.52 -21.18
N VAL A 274 -10.76 -24.53 -20.65
CA VAL A 274 -11.85 -24.78 -19.67
C VAL A 274 -12.96 -25.65 -20.26
N ALA A 275 -13.29 -25.45 -21.54
CA ALA A 275 -14.30 -26.23 -22.23
C ALA A 275 -13.83 -27.66 -22.54
N GLY A 276 -12.54 -27.84 -22.88
CA GLY A 276 -11.94 -29.12 -23.25
C GLY A 276 -11.67 -30.06 -22.07
N LYS A 277 -11.42 -29.54 -20.86
CA LYS A 277 -11.13 -30.31 -19.63
C LYS A 277 -10.15 -31.47 -19.82
N VAL A 278 -8.97 -31.21 -20.39
CA VAL A 278 -7.91 -32.22 -20.53
C VAL A 278 -6.69 -31.81 -19.70
N GLY A 279 -6.31 -32.66 -18.74
CA GLY A 279 -5.05 -32.54 -18.00
C GLY A 279 -4.96 -31.35 -17.04
N ASP A 280 -3.85 -31.31 -16.29
CA ASP A 280 -3.47 -30.14 -15.50
C ASP A 280 -2.87 -29.08 -16.43
N VAL A 281 -3.14 -27.82 -16.12
CA VAL A 281 -2.70 -26.69 -16.94
C VAL A 281 -1.50 -26.03 -16.26
N TYR A 282 -0.48 -25.75 -17.05
CA TYR A 282 0.75 -25.07 -16.66
C TYR A 282 0.83 -23.72 -17.37
N ALA A 283 1.05 -22.64 -16.64
CA ALA A 283 1.26 -21.31 -17.21
C ALA A 283 2.25 -20.50 -16.39
N ASP A 284 2.81 -19.45 -16.99
CA ASP A 284 3.66 -18.53 -16.25
C ASP A 284 2.84 -17.70 -15.22
N ALA A 285 3.54 -17.06 -14.28
CA ALA A 285 2.92 -16.30 -13.20
C ALA A 285 2.01 -15.14 -13.66
N PHE A 286 2.16 -14.60 -14.87
CA PHE A 286 1.30 -13.57 -15.42
C PHE A 286 0.15 -14.11 -16.25
N ARG A 287 0.24 -15.34 -16.76
CA ARG A 287 -0.82 -16.00 -17.53
C ARG A 287 -1.70 -16.87 -16.66
N SER A 288 -1.18 -17.47 -15.60
CA SER A 288 -1.96 -18.25 -14.62
C SER A 288 -3.21 -17.52 -14.09
N PRO A 289 -3.17 -16.19 -13.78
CA PRO A 289 -4.34 -15.52 -13.22
C PRO A 289 -5.56 -15.41 -14.15
N VAL A 290 -5.41 -15.60 -15.48
CA VAL A 290 -6.57 -15.61 -16.40
C VAL A 290 -7.53 -16.76 -16.08
N PHE A 291 -7.05 -17.80 -15.40
CA PHE A 291 -7.82 -18.99 -15.03
C PHE A 291 -8.46 -18.90 -13.64
N ASN A 292 -8.12 -17.91 -12.82
CA ASN A 292 -8.60 -17.80 -11.42
C ASN A 292 -10.12 -17.68 -11.30
N ALA A 293 -10.81 -17.22 -12.34
CA ALA A 293 -12.26 -17.14 -12.36
C ALA A 293 -12.95 -18.51 -12.57
N TYR A 294 -12.20 -19.52 -13.03
CA TYR A 294 -12.75 -20.80 -13.51
C TYR A 294 -12.16 -22.03 -12.80
N TYR A 295 -10.89 -21.97 -12.37
CA TYR A 295 -10.23 -23.04 -11.62
C TYR A 295 -9.98 -22.62 -10.18
N PHE A 296 -10.70 -23.23 -9.23
CA PHE A 296 -10.55 -22.97 -7.80
C PHE A 296 -9.20 -23.46 -7.24
N TRP A 297 -8.60 -24.48 -7.87
CA TRP A 297 -7.35 -25.12 -7.45
C TRP A 297 -6.11 -24.60 -8.19
N GLY A 298 -6.30 -23.65 -9.10
CA GLY A 298 -5.22 -22.94 -9.79
C GLY A 298 -4.66 -23.67 -11.01
N VAL A 299 -3.86 -22.92 -11.75
CA VAL A 299 -2.99 -23.38 -12.83
C VAL A 299 -1.60 -23.50 -12.24
N ASP A 300 -0.96 -24.64 -12.48
CA ASP A 300 0.37 -24.91 -11.96
C ASP A 300 1.41 -24.01 -12.63
N ASP A 301 2.46 -23.76 -11.87
CA ASP A 301 3.57 -22.97 -12.38
C ASP A 301 4.33 -23.76 -13.45
N LEU A 302 4.59 -23.12 -14.59
CA LEU A 302 5.37 -23.68 -15.68
C LEU A 302 6.73 -24.23 -15.24
N GLU A 303 7.33 -23.72 -14.17
CA GLU A 303 8.55 -24.28 -13.60
C GLU A 303 8.42 -25.77 -13.26
N PHE A 304 7.24 -26.22 -12.82
CA PHE A 304 7.00 -27.61 -12.41
C PHE A 304 6.63 -28.54 -13.56
N ILE A 305 6.62 -28.07 -14.80
CA ILE A 305 6.23 -28.90 -15.95
C ILE A 305 7.10 -30.14 -16.11
N HIS A 306 8.38 -30.08 -15.71
CA HIS A 306 9.29 -31.23 -15.75
C HIS A 306 8.87 -32.37 -14.81
N LYS A 307 8.00 -32.11 -13.83
CA LYS A 307 7.40 -33.10 -12.92
C LYS A 307 6.04 -33.57 -13.40
N ALA A 308 5.47 -32.91 -14.42
CA ALA A 308 4.16 -33.20 -14.95
C ALA A 308 4.22 -34.45 -15.86
N GLY A 309 3.22 -35.33 -15.74
CA GLY A 309 3.06 -36.48 -16.64
C GLY A 309 2.72 -36.09 -18.08
N THR A 310 2.71 -37.07 -18.98
CA THR A 310 2.25 -36.90 -20.37
C THR A 310 0.76 -36.59 -20.40
N GLY A 311 0.36 -35.68 -21.29
CA GLY A 311 -1.05 -35.27 -21.44
C GLY A 311 -1.45 -34.01 -20.65
N ASN A 312 -0.50 -33.31 -20.04
CA ASN A 312 -0.73 -32.02 -19.40
C ASN A 312 -0.62 -30.86 -20.41
N LEU A 313 -1.37 -29.79 -20.14
CA LEU A 313 -1.47 -28.65 -21.04
C LEU A 313 -0.55 -27.51 -20.60
N ILE A 314 0.03 -26.84 -21.57
CA ILE A 314 0.84 -25.64 -21.39
C ILE A 314 0.11 -24.50 -22.04
N TYR A 315 -0.19 -23.45 -21.27
CA TYR A 315 -0.82 -22.26 -21.78
C TYR A 315 0.20 -21.13 -21.92
N LEU A 316 0.31 -20.58 -23.13
CA LEU A 316 1.17 -19.47 -23.49
C LEU A 316 0.32 -18.30 -23.97
N GLY A 317 0.59 -17.11 -23.43
CA GLY A 317 -0.04 -15.86 -23.85
C GLY A 317 0.73 -15.17 -24.98
N THR A 318 0.24 -14.02 -25.41
CA THR A 318 0.75 -13.28 -26.58
C THR A 318 2.22 -12.92 -26.40
N TYR A 319 2.56 -12.40 -25.22
CA TYR A 319 3.94 -12.02 -24.90
C TYR A 319 4.90 -13.22 -24.99
N ASN A 320 4.47 -14.40 -24.53
CA ASN A 320 5.31 -15.61 -24.57
C ASN A 320 5.60 -16.06 -25.99
N ILE A 321 4.59 -15.96 -26.88
CA ILE A 321 4.69 -16.35 -28.28
C ILE A 321 5.60 -15.39 -29.05
N GLU A 322 5.36 -14.08 -28.90
CA GLU A 322 6.12 -13.03 -29.60
C GLU A 322 7.59 -13.00 -29.17
N HIS A 323 7.85 -13.08 -27.86
CA HIS A 323 9.19 -12.93 -27.30
C HIS A 323 9.90 -14.28 -27.09
N LYS A 324 9.22 -15.41 -27.33
CA LYS A 324 9.75 -16.78 -27.11
C LYS A 324 10.36 -16.96 -25.73
N THR A 325 9.72 -16.36 -24.72
CA THR A 325 10.19 -16.39 -23.34
C THR A 325 9.03 -16.64 -22.38
N VAL A 326 9.36 -17.26 -21.26
CA VAL A 326 8.43 -17.48 -20.15
C VAL A 326 9.02 -16.90 -18.89
N ARG A 327 8.16 -16.41 -18.00
CA ARG A 327 8.63 -15.75 -16.78
C ARG A 327 9.24 -16.77 -15.83
N ASN A 328 10.40 -16.43 -15.28
CA ASN A 328 11.03 -17.19 -14.21
C ASN A 328 10.31 -16.91 -12.88
N THR A 329 10.10 -17.98 -12.14
CA THR A 329 9.28 -18.04 -10.93
C THR A 329 10.15 -18.09 -9.68
N THR A 330 11.38 -18.61 -9.81
CA THR A 330 12.45 -18.49 -8.81
C THR A 330 12.94 -17.04 -8.66
N PHE A 331 13.03 -16.30 -9.78
CA PHE A 331 13.47 -14.90 -9.81
C PHE A 331 12.38 -14.02 -10.42
N PRO A 332 11.46 -13.47 -9.59
CA PRO A 332 10.41 -12.60 -10.08
C PRO A 332 11.05 -11.46 -10.88
N TYR A 333 10.51 -11.21 -12.09
CA TYR A 333 10.99 -10.22 -13.07
C TYR A 333 12.12 -10.65 -14.02
N THR A 334 12.53 -11.92 -14.01
CA THR A 334 13.43 -12.45 -15.07
C THR A 334 12.66 -13.35 -16.04
N TYR A 335 13.14 -13.41 -17.28
CA TYR A 335 12.56 -14.22 -18.37
C TYR A 335 13.55 -15.30 -18.78
N VAL A 336 13.03 -16.49 -19.06
CA VAL A 336 13.81 -17.63 -19.54
C VAL A 336 13.38 -17.92 -20.99
N PRO A 337 14.32 -18.18 -21.92
CA PRO A 337 13.98 -18.63 -23.25
C PRO A 337 13.09 -19.88 -23.21
N TYR A 338 12.04 -19.90 -24.02
CA TYR A 338 11.12 -21.02 -24.16
C TYR A 338 11.09 -21.50 -25.61
N ASN A 339 11.30 -22.80 -25.80
CA ASN A 339 11.22 -23.39 -27.13
C ASN A 339 9.76 -23.74 -27.46
N LEU A 340 9.11 -22.90 -28.28
CA LEU A 340 7.74 -23.09 -28.75
C LEU A 340 7.52 -24.41 -29.52
N TYR A 341 8.56 -25.08 -30.00
CA TYR A 341 8.42 -26.34 -30.74
C TYR A 341 8.77 -27.57 -29.90
N LYS A 342 8.92 -27.40 -28.59
CA LYS A 342 9.24 -28.52 -27.69
C LYS A 342 8.08 -29.52 -27.58
N TYR A 343 6.84 -29.04 -27.69
CA TYR A 343 5.62 -29.80 -27.43
C TYR A 343 4.63 -29.69 -28.58
N SER A 344 3.67 -30.62 -28.62
CA SER A 344 2.66 -30.65 -29.69
C SER A 344 1.62 -29.55 -29.47
N THR A 345 1.42 -28.67 -30.45
CA THR A 345 0.43 -27.61 -30.35
C THR A 345 -0.97 -28.16 -30.61
N VAL A 346 -1.89 -27.96 -29.67
CA VAL A 346 -3.27 -28.45 -29.73
C VAL A 346 -4.28 -27.32 -29.96
N TYR A 347 -3.88 -26.09 -29.67
CA TYR A 347 -4.66 -24.88 -29.98
C TYR A 347 -3.69 -23.73 -30.26
N ASP A 348 -3.98 -22.95 -31.30
CA ASP A 348 -3.23 -21.74 -31.64
C ASP A 348 -4.17 -20.74 -32.32
N ASN A 349 -4.26 -19.54 -31.76
CA ASN A 349 -4.97 -18.41 -32.37
C ASN A 349 -4.05 -17.20 -32.62
N GLN A 350 -2.73 -17.45 -32.77
CA GLN A 350 -1.64 -16.49 -32.95
C GLN A 350 -1.32 -15.61 -31.74
N HIS A 351 -2.29 -15.41 -30.84
CA HIS A 351 -2.16 -14.60 -29.63
C HIS A 351 -2.16 -15.43 -28.35
N SER A 352 -2.60 -16.68 -28.43
CA SER A 352 -2.54 -17.66 -27.36
C SER A 352 -2.35 -19.03 -27.96
N MET A 353 -1.54 -19.83 -27.27
CA MET A 353 -1.13 -21.14 -27.75
C MET A 353 -1.26 -22.13 -26.59
N VAL A 354 -1.80 -23.30 -26.90
CA VAL A 354 -1.89 -24.41 -25.95
C VAL A 354 -1.10 -25.58 -26.50
N GLN A 355 -0.20 -26.11 -25.68
CA GLN A 355 0.65 -27.23 -26.04
C GLN A 355 0.40 -28.43 -25.12
N LEU A 356 0.61 -29.62 -25.64
CA LEU A 356 0.47 -30.88 -24.92
C LEU A 356 1.87 -31.47 -24.64
N ASN A 357 2.18 -31.68 -23.36
CA ASN A 357 3.42 -32.28 -22.86
C ASN A 357 3.51 -33.78 -23.13
#